data_AF-A0AAD4QRT4-F1
#
_entry.id   AF-A0AAD4QRT4-F1
#
_cell.length_a   1.000
_cell.length_b   1.000
_cell.length_c   1.000
_cell.angle_alpha   90.00
_cell.angle_beta   90.00
_cell.angle_gamma   90.00
#
_symmetry.space_group_name_H-M   'P 1'
#
loop_
_entity.id
_entity.type
_entity.pdbx_description
1 polymer ?
#
loop_
_entity_poly.entity_id
_entity_poly.type
_entity_poly.pdbx_seq_one_letter_code
_entity_poly.pdbx_strand_id
1 'polypeptide(L)'
;MDEYHPDARILKYIVEDFDHKIYDTEGYPTFSCDFCGSDIFVSFFCCKDCSLSTELSSTAGDGLHICPGCYVEGRSCRCGRLMDPMQCWPLQILYGDYNRAVRALVSVGVDKFNEIGDHNIIDHDEIGTFEAGITIQKWQTEFIANKGVSHCYATKQPHAIHTPFILPCKKCHGGLCFVHLARAGVHSSEAIVLYRKSPDQAPWHAFHLSREKEFVSNKETILAAEVSGDGFSTLIGQRLALAAQSFPHCQPLNVTHIKLGWYDRLISSTIAASSPFDPMDMSFPRDGNGWGDYGSPLTEISPEDSVSNTLVRTGTPPRGKADSALIKAIPTST
;
A
#
# COMPACT_ATOMS: atom_id res chain seq x y z
N MET A 1 -6.48 6.99 2.23
CA MET A 1 -7.44 7.45 1.20
C MET A 1 -7.15 6.73 -0.11
N ASP A 2 -8.15 6.47 -0.95
CA ASP A 2 -7.93 5.86 -2.27
C ASP A 2 -7.35 6.91 -3.24
N GLU A 3 -6.24 6.56 -3.89
CA GLU A 3 -5.31 7.56 -4.40
C GLU A 3 -5.55 8.04 -5.84
N TYR A 4 -5.34 9.34 -6.01
CA TYR A 4 -5.30 10.05 -7.28
C TYR A 4 -4.07 9.65 -8.10
N HIS A 5 -4.27 9.13 -9.31
CA HIS A 5 -3.17 9.05 -10.28
C HIS A 5 -3.09 10.36 -11.08
N PRO A 6 -1.90 10.96 -11.30
CA PRO A 6 -1.78 12.21 -12.08
C PRO A 6 -2.31 12.08 -13.52
N ASP A 7 -2.21 10.88 -14.10
CA ASP A 7 -2.83 10.52 -15.38
C ASP A 7 -4.32 10.13 -15.27
N ALA A 8 -5.03 10.46 -14.19
CA ALA A 8 -6.42 10.03 -13.97
C ALA A 8 -7.33 10.36 -15.16
N ARG A 9 -7.06 11.44 -15.89
CA ARG A 9 -7.79 11.84 -17.11
C ARG A 9 -7.74 10.80 -18.24
N ILE A 10 -6.79 9.87 -18.21
CA ILE A 10 -6.61 8.81 -19.21
C ILE A 10 -7.33 7.53 -18.78
N LEU A 11 -7.69 7.40 -17.50
CA LEU A 11 -8.32 6.19 -16.99
C LEU A 11 -9.76 6.09 -17.48
N LYS A 12 -10.19 4.85 -17.77
CA LYS A 12 -11.58 4.59 -18.15
C LYS A 12 -12.46 4.69 -16.90
N TYR A 13 -13.50 5.51 -16.99
CA TYR A 13 -14.55 5.60 -15.98
C TYR A 13 -15.68 4.62 -16.27
N ILE A 14 -16.31 4.14 -15.20
CA ILE A 14 -17.48 3.26 -15.30
C ILE A 14 -18.76 4.10 -15.33
N VAL A 15 -18.83 5.09 -14.45
CA VAL A 15 -19.95 6.01 -14.41
C VAL A 15 -19.66 7.14 -15.38
N GLU A 16 -20.53 7.32 -16.38
CA GLU A 16 -20.45 8.41 -17.36
C GLU A 16 -21.35 9.60 -16.99
N ASP A 17 -22.39 9.37 -16.15
CA ASP A 17 -23.29 10.41 -15.68
C ASP A 17 -22.81 11.02 -14.36
N PHE A 18 -22.16 12.17 -14.50
CA PHE A 18 -21.65 12.94 -13.37
C PHE A 18 -22.65 13.99 -12.87
N ASP A 19 -23.83 14.12 -13.47
CA ASP A 19 -24.87 15.09 -13.07
C ASP A 19 -25.62 14.65 -11.80
N HIS A 20 -25.16 13.60 -11.12
CA HIS A 20 -25.74 13.10 -9.87
C HIS A 20 -27.16 12.51 -10.03
N LYS A 21 -27.62 12.29 -11.27
CA LYS A 21 -28.98 11.79 -11.55
C LYS A 21 -29.11 10.28 -11.34
N ILE A 22 -28.04 9.53 -11.57
CA ILE A 22 -28.01 8.07 -11.33
C ILE A 22 -28.25 7.72 -9.85
N TYR A 23 -27.87 8.61 -8.92
CA TYR A 23 -27.99 8.36 -7.47
C TYR A 23 -29.43 8.07 -7.04
N ASP A 24 -30.39 8.76 -7.65
CA ASP A 24 -31.78 8.72 -7.20
C ASP A 24 -32.53 7.47 -7.70
N THR A 25 -32.04 6.82 -8.76
CA THR A 25 -32.80 5.76 -9.45
C THR A 25 -32.21 4.37 -9.34
N GLU A 26 -30.89 4.22 -9.37
CA GLU A 26 -30.25 2.89 -9.53
C GLU A 26 -29.30 2.52 -8.38
N GLY A 27 -28.95 3.49 -7.53
CA GLY A 27 -27.93 3.30 -6.49
C GLY A 27 -26.51 3.22 -7.06
N TYR A 28 -25.53 3.03 -6.18
CA TYR A 28 -24.13 2.93 -6.60
C TYR A 28 -23.85 1.50 -7.09
N PRO A 29 -23.16 1.33 -8.23
CA PRO A 29 -22.59 0.04 -8.55
C PRO A 29 -21.58 -0.33 -7.46
N THR A 30 -21.86 -1.40 -6.72
CA THR A 30 -20.97 -1.93 -5.69
C THR A 30 -20.04 -2.95 -6.32
N PHE A 31 -18.74 -2.69 -6.27
CA PHE A 31 -17.73 -3.64 -6.70
C PHE A 31 -17.10 -4.29 -5.48
N SER A 32 -16.81 -5.58 -5.57
CA SER A 32 -16.02 -6.31 -4.58
C SER A 32 -14.81 -6.94 -5.25
N CYS A 33 -13.72 -7.07 -4.50
CA CYS A 33 -12.52 -7.72 -4.97
C CYS A 33 -12.73 -9.23 -5.02
N ASP A 34 -12.56 -9.86 -6.19
CA ASP A 34 -12.72 -11.30 -6.37
C ASP A 34 -11.66 -12.12 -5.60
N PHE A 35 -10.59 -11.49 -5.12
CA PHE A 35 -9.60 -12.13 -4.26
C PHE A 35 -9.98 -12.07 -2.78
N CYS A 36 -9.99 -10.87 -2.19
CA CYS A 36 -10.15 -10.68 -0.75
C CYS A 36 -11.58 -10.41 -0.29
N GLY A 37 -12.51 -10.18 -1.21
CA GLY A 37 -13.90 -9.84 -0.91
C GLY A 37 -14.12 -8.42 -0.40
N SER A 38 -13.07 -7.60 -0.27
CA SER A 38 -13.21 -6.21 0.17
C SER A 38 -14.00 -5.39 -0.86
N ASP A 39 -14.81 -4.47 -0.35
CA ASP A 39 -15.51 -3.48 -1.17
C ASP A 39 -14.49 -2.58 -1.89
N ILE A 40 -14.80 -2.27 -3.14
CA ILE A 40 -14.03 -1.39 -4.01
C ILE A 40 -14.83 -0.11 -4.18
N PHE A 41 -14.28 1.00 -3.68
CA PHE A 41 -14.97 2.29 -3.70
C PHE A 41 -14.59 3.15 -4.92
N VAL A 42 -13.30 3.45 -5.10
CA VAL A 42 -12.86 4.41 -6.14
C VAL A 42 -12.21 3.74 -7.35
N SER A 43 -11.27 2.82 -7.12
CA SER A 43 -10.36 2.37 -8.17
C SER A 43 -10.04 0.89 -8.04
N PHE A 44 -9.83 0.21 -9.18
CA PHE A 44 -9.52 -1.22 -9.22
C PHE A 44 -8.90 -1.62 -10.55
N PHE A 45 -8.58 -2.91 -10.68
CA PHE A 45 -8.11 -3.53 -11.90
C PHE A 45 -9.14 -4.53 -12.42
N CYS A 46 -9.46 -4.48 -13.72
CA CYS A 46 -10.50 -5.29 -14.34
C CYS A 46 -9.95 -6.16 -15.46
N CYS A 47 -10.39 -7.43 -15.53
CA CYS A 47 -10.20 -8.28 -16.69
C CYS A 47 -11.57 -8.66 -17.28
N LYS A 48 -11.95 -8.01 -18.39
CA LYS A 48 -13.25 -8.23 -19.05
C LYS A 48 -13.37 -9.60 -19.70
N ASP A 49 -12.25 -10.23 -20.04
CA ASP A 49 -12.23 -11.57 -20.63
C ASP A 49 -12.43 -12.69 -19.60
N CYS A 50 -12.37 -12.36 -18.31
CA CYS A 50 -12.58 -13.31 -17.22
C CYS A 50 -13.93 -13.04 -16.56
N SER A 51 -15.01 -13.02 -17.36
CA SER A 51 -16.37 -12.97 -16.83
C SER A 51 -16.66 -14.24 -16.04
N LEU A 52 -17.25 -14.06 -14.87
CA LEU A 52 -17.78 -15.14 -14.04
C LEU A 52 -19.19 -15.54 -14.45
N SER A 53 -19.88 -14.69 -15.22
CA SER A 53 -21.22 -14.93 -15.71
C SER A 53 -21.17 -15.61 -17.07
N THR A 54 -21.77 -16.79 -17.17
CA THR A 54 -22.05 -17.47 -18.44
C THR A 54 -23.18 -16.78 -19.24
N GLU A 55 -23.86 -15.80 -18.66
CA GLU A 55 -24.93 -15.09 -19.35
C GLU A 55 -24.34 -13.99 -20.26
N LEU A 56 -24.70 -14.06 -21.54
CA LEU A 56 -24.14 -13.27 -22.65
C LEU A 56 -24.38 -11.76 -22.58
N SER A 57 -24.97 -11.22 -21.50
CA SER A 57 -25.10 -9.78 -21.32
C SER A 57 -23.75 -9.22 -20.89
N SER A 58 -23.12 -8.39 -21.73
CA SER A 58 -21.89 -7.65 -21.39
C SER A 58 -22.24 -6.33 -20.71
N THR A 59 -22.80 -6.41 -19.51
CA THR A 59 -23.04 -5.22 -18.68
C THR A 59 -21.75 -4.76 -17.99
N ALA A 60 -21.70 -3.47 -17.63
CA ALA A 60 -20.58 -2.93 -16.87
C ALA A 60 -20.56 -3.60 -15.48
N GLY A 61 -19.62 -4.51 -15.26
CA GLY A 61 -19.53 -5.34 -14.06
C GLY A 61 -19.29 -6.82 -14.33
N ASP A 62 -19.38 -7.28 -15.57
CA ASP A 62 -19.21 -8.70 -15.93
C ASP A 62 -17.74 -9.13 -16.09
N GLY A 63 -16.84 -8.70 -15.19
CA GLY A 63 -15.41 -9.00 -15.25
C GLY A 63 -14.84 -9.46 -13.92
N LEU A 64 -13.59 -9.92 -13.96
CA LEU A 64 -12.81 -10.16 -12.74
C LEU A 64 -12.26 -8.83 -12.22
N HIS A 65 -12.55 -8.48 -10.97
CA HIS A 65 -12.17 -7.26 -10.29
C HIS A 65 -11.15 -7.54 -9.18
N ILE A 66 -10.05 -6.81 -9.19
CA ILE A 66 -9.00 -6.90 -8.16
C ILE A 66 -8.78 -5.51 -7.57
N CYS A 67 -8.88 -5.39 -6.25
CA CYS A 67 -8.60 -4.14 -5.56
C CYS A 67 -7.11 -3.75 -5.70
N PRO A 68 -6.77 -2.46 -5.57
CA PRO A 68 -5.39 -2.00 -5.72
C PRO A 68 -4.39 -2.70 -4.79
N GLY A 69 -4.77 -2.93 -3.53
CA GLY A 69 -3.96 -3.66 -2.55
C GLY A 69 -3.65 -5.10 -2.98
N CYS A 70 -4.64 -5.82 -3.51
CA CYS A 70 -4.39 -7.18 -4.03
C CYS A 70 -3.53 -7.15 -5.30
N TYR A 71 -3.79 -6.21 -6.21
CA TYR A 71 -3.09 -6.15 -7.49
C TYR A 71 -1.60 -5.82 -7.33
N VAL A 72 -1.24 -4.91 -6.42
CA VAL A 72 0.16 -4.55 -6.15
C VAL A 72 0.94 -5.70 -5.50
N GLU A 73 0.25 -6.59 -4.78
CA GLU A 73 0.79 -7.86 -4.29
C GLU A 73 0.91 -8.94 -5.38
N GLY A 74 0.58 -8.61 -6.63
CA GLY A 74 0.78 -9.46 -7.80
C GLY A 74 -0.37 -10.39 -8.14
N ARG A 75 -1.49 -10.24 -7.44
CA ARG A 75 -2.70 -11.01 -7.71
C ARG A 75 -3.31 -10.50 -9.01
N SER A 76 -3.68 -11.42 -9.89
CA SER A 76 -4.24 -11.08 -11.20
C SER A 76 -5.21 -12.14 -11.68
N CYS A 77 -5.82 -11.96 -12.85
CA CYS A 77 -6.54 -13.05 -13.52
C CYS A 77 -5.59 -14.18 -13.96
N ARG A 78 -6.10 -15.41 -14.06
CA ARG A 78 -5.35 -16.59 -14.55
C ARG A 78 -5.15 -16.61 -16.05
N CYS A 79 -5.94 -15.87 -16.83
CA CYS A 79 -5.79 -15.84 -18.28
C CYS A 79 -4.46 -15.21 -18.73
N GLY A 80 -3.72 -14.57 -17.82
CA GLY A 80 -2.40 -14.01 -18.05
C GLY A 80 -2.42 -12.70 -18.83
N ARG A 81 -3.61 -12.17 -19.16
CA ARG A 81 -3.77 -10.84 -19.75
C ARG A 81 -3.51 -9.76 -18.69
N LEU A 82 -3.07 -8.61 -19.16
CA LEU A 82 -2.96 -7.42 -18.31
C LEU A 82 -4.37 -6.94 -17.96
N MET A 83 -4.56 -6.59 -16.69
CA MET A 83 -5.83 -6.04 -16.21
C MET A 83 -5.84 -4.53 -16.46
N ASP A 84 -6.98 -4.00 -16.88
CA ASP A 84 -7.17 -2.56 -17.12
C ASP A 84 -7.35 -1.85 -15.77
N PRO A 85 -6.61 -0.75 -15.49
CA PRO A 85 -6.93 0.12 -14.36
C PRO A 85 -8.24 0.86 -14.65
N MET A 86 -9.16 0.80 -13.71
CA MET A 86 -10.50 1.38 -13.79
C MET A 86 -10.72 2.32 -12.61
N GLN A 87 -11.50 3.37 -12.85
CA GLN A 87 -12.06 4.20 -11.78
C GLN A 87 -13.58 4.17 -11.84
N CYS A 88 -14.21 3.99 -10.68
CA CYS A 88 -15.65 4.12 -10.51
C CYS A 88 -16.05 5.60 -10.72
N TRP A 89 -15.29 6.50 -10.10
CA TRP A 89 -15.61 7.92 -10.01
C TRP A 89 -14.36 8.81 -10.24
N PRO A 90 -14.50 9.94 -10.95
CA PRO A 90 -13.55 11.02 -10.89
C PRO A 90 -13.42 11.52 -9.45
N LEU A 91 -12.18 11.56 -8.97
CA LEU A 91 -11.90 11.88 -7.57
C LEU A 91 -12.36 13.29 -7.17
N GLN A 92 -12.37 14.24 -8.13
CA GLN A 92 -12.87 15.60 -7.92
C GLN A 92 -14.34 15.61 -7.51
N ILE A 93 -15.15 14.67 -8.01
CA ILE A 93 -16.56 14.56 -7.63
C ILE A 93 -16.66 14.09 -6.20
N LEU A 94 -15.91 13.06 -5.82
CA LEU A 94 -15.87 12.56 -4.44
C LEU A 94 -15.45 13.65 -3.44
N TYR A 95 -14.51 14.52 -3.81
CA TYR A 95 -14.14 15.68 -2.99
C TYR A 95 -15.21 16.75 -2.94
N GLY A 96 -15.87 17.03 -4.07
CA GLY A 96 -17.03 17.91 -4.08
C GLY A 96 -18.09 17.43 -3.10
N ASP A 97 -18.40 16.14 -3.13
CA ASP A 97 -19.39 15.48 -2.27
C ASP A 97 -18.99 15.51 -0.80
N TYR A 98 -17.73 15.17 -0.50
CA TYR A 98 -17.17 15.27 0.85
C TYR A 98 -17.28 16.71 1.38
N ASN A 99 -16.85 17.71 0.60
CA ASN A 99 -16.90 19.11 1.01
C ASN A 99 -18.35 19.61 1.17
N ARG A 100 -19.31 19.14 0.35
CA ARG A 100 -20.74 19.41 0.56
C ARG A 100 -21.23 18.83 1.89
N ALA A 101 -20.83 17.60 2.22
CA ALA A 101 -21.19 16.96 3.48
C ALA A 101 -20.59 17.70 4.69
N VAL A 102 -19.31 18.11 4.61
CA VAL A 102 -18.66 18.92 5.65
C VAL A 102 -19.42 20.22 5.87
N ARG A 103 -19.78 20.96 4.81
CA ARG A 103 -20.58 22.19 4.95
C ARG A 103 -21.95 21.95 5.58
N ALA A 104 -22.62 20.87 5.23
CA ALA A 104 -23.89 20.50 5.84
C ALA A 104 -23.74 20.23 7.34
N LEU A 105 -22.70 19.48 7.74
CA LEU A 105 -22.37 19.21 9.15
C LEU A 105 -22.03 20.48 9.93
N VAL A 106 -21.24 21.38 9.34
CA VAL A 106 -20.92 22.68 9.93
C VAL A 106 -22.19 23.51 10.15
N SER A 107 -23.16 23.47 9.22
CA SER A 107 -24.42 24.23 9.35
C SER A 107 -25.31 23.75 10.51
N VAL A 108 -25.12 22.52 10.99
CA VAL A 108 -25.80 21.97 12.18
C VAL A 108 -24.91 21.97 13.44
N GLY A 109 -23.78 22.68 13.40
CA GLY A 109 -22.90 22.88 14.55
C GLY A 109 -21.86 21.77 14.79
N VAL A 110 -21.56 20.94 13.78
CA VAL A 110 -20.50 19.93 13.86
C VAL A 110 -19.27 20.44 13.09
N ASP A 111 -18.22 20.86 13.81
CA ASP A 111 -17.02 21.51 13.29
C ASP A 111 -15.74 20.64 13.36
N LYS A 112 -15.92 19.32 13.49
CA LYS A 112 -14.81 18.36 13.62
C LYS A 112 -14.06 18.08 12.31
N PHE A 113 -14.66 18.41 11.16
CA PHE A 113 -14.15 18.06 9.84
C PHE A 113 -13.71 19.30 9.06
N ASN A 114 -12.63 19.16 8.29
CA ASN A 114 -12.12 20.22 7.43
C ASN A 114 -12.44 19.91 5.98
N GLU A 115 -12.75 20.92 5.18
CA GLU A 115 -12.82 20.74 3.72
C GLU A 115 -11.46 20.31 3.17
N ILE A 116 -11.51 19.45 2.15
CA ILE A 116 -10.35 19.02 1.40
C ILE A 116 -10.13 20.04 0.27
N GLY A 117 -9.02 20.76 0.33
CA GLY A 117 -8.54 21.60 -0.76
C GLY A 117 -7.65 20.84 -1.74
N ASP A 118 -7.44 21.41 -2.93
CA ASP A 118 -6.63 20.81 -4.01
C ASP A 118 -5.20 20.42 -3.60
N HIS A 119 -4.66 21.05 -2.55
CA HIS A 119 -3.27 20.87 -2.11
C HIS A 119 -3.10 19.85 -0.97
N ASN A 120 -4.18 19.48 -0.27
CA ASN A 120 -4.10 18.74 1.00
C ASN A 120 -4.17 17.22 0.86
N ILE A 121 -4.48 16.71 -0.35
CA ILE A 121 -4.71 15.28 -0.57
C ILE A 121 -3.40 14.52 -0.76
N ILE A 122 -2.45 15.14 -1.45
CA ILE A 122 -1.21 14.50 -1.90
C ILE A 122 -0.12 14.59 -0.81
N ASP A 123 -0.36 15.38 0.24
CA ASP A 123 0.65 15.68 1.27
C ASP A 123 0.68 14.64 2.40
N HIS A 124 -0.17 13.61 2.34
CA HIS A 124 -0.10 12.49 3.26
C HIS A 124 0.85 11.43 2.72
N ASP A 125 1.76 10.96 3.60
CA ASP A 125 2.73 9.88 3.39
C ASP A 125 2.03 8.50 3.28
N GLU A 126 0.89 8.47 2.60
CA GLU A 126 0.10 7.27 2.35
C GLU A 126 0.70 6.47 1.19
N ILE A 127 0.50 5.16 1.25
CA ILE A 127 1.09 4.24 0.31
C ILE A 127 0.18 4.07 -0.89
N GLY A 128 0.70 4.51 -2.04
CA GLY A 128 0.01 4.44 -3.31
C GLY A 128 -0.13 3.08 -3.90
N THR A 129 -1.07 2.30 -3.37
CA THR A 129 -1.41 0.97 -3.90
C THR A 129 -1.96 1.06 -5.32
N PHE A 130 -2.79 2.05 -5.65
CA PHE A 130 -3.30 2.20 -7.02
C PHE A 130 -2.23 2.73 -7.98
N GLU A 131 -1.43 3.72 -7.57
CA GLU A 131 -0.29 4.20 -8.36
C GLU A 131 0.75 3.09 -8.59
N ALA A 132 1.09 2.34 -7.54
CA ALA A 132 1.97 1.20 -7.62
C ALA A 132 1.38 0.11 -8.52
N GLY A 133 0.07 -0.12 -8.46
CA GLY A 133 -0.66 -1.03 -9.33
C GLY A 133 -0.56 -0.65 -10.81
N ILE A 134 -0.81 0.63 -11.15
CA ILE A 134 -0.64 1.14 -12.53
C ILE A 134 0.81 1.00 -12.96
N THR A 135 1.75 1.28 -12.05
CA THR A 135 3.17 1.13 -12.33
C THR A 135 3.55 -0.30 -12.65
N ILE A 136 3.15 -1.28 -11.83
CA ILE A 136 3.50 -2.69 -12.07
C ILE A 136 2.81 -3.20 -13.34
N GLN A 137 1.60 -2.74 -13.65
CA GLN A 137 0.91 -3.04 -14.91
C GLN A 137 1.73 -2.53 -16.12
N LYS A 138 2.16 -1.27 -16.11
CA LYS A 138 3.03 -0.68 -17.15
C LYS A 138 4.34 -1.47 -17.29
N TRP A 139 4.99 -1.81 -16.18
CA TRP A 139 6.20 -2.64 -16.20
C TRP A 139 5.97 -4.02 -16.77
N GLN A 140 4.87 -4.69 -16.39
CA GLN A 140 4.54 -5.99 -16.95
C GLN A 140 4.36 -5.90 -18.47
N THR A 141 3.77 -4.84 -19.01
CA THR A 141 3.71 -4.61 -20.47
C THR A 141 5.10 -4.55 -21.11
N GLU A 142 6.01 -3.77 -20.52
CA GLU A 142 7.39 -3.61 -21.00
C GLU A 142 8.19 -4.92 -20.91
N PHE A 143 7.92 -5.74 -19.89
CA PHE A 143 8.62 -7.00 -19.64
C PHE A 143 7.97 -8.23 -20.29
N ILE A 144 6.67 -8.24 -20.63
CA ILE A 144 6.07 -9.35 -21.39
C ILE A 144 6.76 -9.50 -22.75
N ALA A 145 7.26 -8.39 -23.32
CA ALA A 145 8.11 -8.41 -24.51
C ALA A 145 9.48 -9.09 -24.25
N ASN A 146 9.97 -9.02 -23.01
CA ASN A 146 11.28 -9.51 -22.57
C ASN A 146 11.10 -10.68 -21.59
N LYS A 147 10.85 -11.89 -22.10
CA LYS A 147 10.67 -13.16 -21.32
C LYS A 147 11.94 -13.63 -20.59
N GLY A 148 12.60 -12.72 -19.88
CA GLY A 148 13.85 -12.95 -19.18
C GLY A 148 13.64 -13.51 -17.78
N VAL A 149 14.58 -14.36 -17.38
CA VAL A 149 14.79 -14.73 -15.98
C VAL A 149 15.83 -13.79 -15.40
N SER A 150 15.53 -13.23 -14.24
CA SER A 150 16.45 -12.44 -13.43
C SER A 150 16.86 -13.22 -12.19
N HIS A 151 17.86 -12.74 -11.45
CA HIS A 151 18.34 -13.40 -10.22
C HIS A 151 18.18 -12.47 -9.02
N CYS A 152 17.61 -12.99 -7.94
CA CYS A 152 17.53 -12.29 -6.67
C CYS A 152 18.76 -12.60 -5.83
N TYR A 153 19.43 -11.56 -5.32
CA TYR A 153 20.71 -11.65 -4.60
C TYR A 153 20.58 -11.43 -3.08
N ALA A 154 19.38 -11.66 -2.53
CA ALA A 154 19.12 -11.52 -1.09
C ALA A 154 19.90 -12.51 -0.21
N THR A 155 20.37 -13.62 -0.77
CA THR A 155 21.10 -14.66 -0.06
C THR A 155 22.42 -14.95 -0.78
N LYS A 156 23.32 -15.70 -0.12
CA LYS A 156 24.58 -16.18 -0.73
C LYS A 156 24.38 -17.06 -1.96
N GLN A 157 23.19 -17.64 -2.11
CA GLN A 157 22.81 -18.48 -3.24
C GLN A 157 21.68 -17.79 -4.01
N PRO A 158 21.99 -17.01 -5.06
CA PRO A 158 20.98 -16.34 -5.85
C PRO A 158 19.97 -17.34 -6.43
N HIS A 159 18.70 -16.96 -6.46
CA HIS A 159 17.66 -17.77 -7.10
C HIS A 159 17.07 -17.06 -8.30
N ALA A 160 16.75 -17.84 -9.31
CA ALA A 160 16.06 -17.39 -10.52
C ALA A 160 14.64 -16.94 -10.19
N ILE A 161 14.23 -15.81 -10.76
CA ILE A 161 12.87 -15.29 -10.66
C ILE A 161 12.45 -14.60 -11.97
N HIS A 162 11.15 -14.60 -12.23
CA HIS A 162 10.59 -13.86 -13.35
C HIS A 162 10.89 -12.36 -13.20
N THR A 163 11.35 -11.71 -14.27
CA THR A 163 11.88 -10.33 -14.22
C THR A 163 10.93 -9.27 -13.63
N PRO A 164 9.61 -9.29 -13.90
CA PRO A 164 8.65 -8.41 -13.22
C PRO A 164 8.56 -8.57 -11.69
N PHE A 165 9.13 -9.63 -11.10
CA PHE A 165 9.00 -9.93 -9.68
C PHE A 165 10.25 -9.53 -8.88
N ILE A 166 11.16 -8.81 -9.52
CA ILE A 166 12.41 -8.32 -8.93
C ILE A 166 12.53 -6.82 -9.14
N LEU A 167 13.02 -6.13 -8.12
CA LEU A 167 13.44 -4.74 -8.23
C LEU A 167 14.97 -4.69 -8.25
N PRO A 168 15.60 -4.36 -9.40
CA PRO A 168 17.02 -4.13 -9.45
C PRO A 168 17.38 -2.84 -8.69
N CYS A 169 18.65 -2.68 -8.34
CA CYS A 169 19.18 -1.42 -7.81
C CYS A 169 20.47 -1.10 -8.57
N LYS A 170 20.46 0.02 -9.30
CA LYS A 170 21.60 0.47 -10.11
C LYS A 170 22.88 0.64 -9.30
N LYS A 171 22.77 1.04 -8.03
CA LYS A 171 23.91 1.29 -7.13
C LYS A 171 24.46 0.02 -6.50
N CYS A 172 23.59 -0.95 -6.16
CA CYS A 172 24.00 -2.23 -5.59
C CYS A 172 24.45 -3.25 -6.66
N HIS A 173 24.19 -2.99 -7.94
CA HIS A 173 24.42 -3.94 -9.04
C HIS A 173 23.74 -5.31 -8.84
N GLY A 174 22.58 -5.32 -8.15
CA GLY A 174 21.80 -6.52 -7.85
C GLY A 174 20.33 -6.19 -7.66
N GLY A 175 19.48 -7.20 -7.59
CA GLY A 175 18.05 -7.03 -7.34
C GLY A 175 17.52 -7.92 -6.23
N LEU A 176 16.40 -7.51 -5.65
CA LEU A 176 15.68 -8.25 -4.62
C LEU A 176 14.27 -8.56 -5.11
N CYS A 177 13.83 -9.81 -4.95
CA CYS A 177 12.44 -10.15 -5.23
C CYS A 177 11.51 -9.60 -4.15
N PHE A 178 10.23 -9.41 -4.50
CA PHE A 178 9.25 -8.85 -3.57
C PHE A 178 9.14 -9.62 -2.26
N VAL A 179 9.32 -10.95 -2.27
CA VAL A 179 9.35 -11.78 -1.05
C VAL A 179 10.50 -11.41 -0.12
N HIS A 180 11.71 -11.19 -0.66
CA HIS A 180 12.85 -10.77 0.15
C HIS A 180 12.78 -9.31 0.58
N LEU A 181 12.16 -8.44 -0.24
CA LEU A 181 11.85 -7.07 0.16
C LEU A 181 10.89 -7.04 1.35
N ALA A 182 9.81 -7.83 1.32
CA ALA A 182 8.88 -7.91 2.44
C ALA A 182 9.58 -8.35 3.73
N ARG A 183 10.47 -9.35 3.66
CA ARG A 183 11.30 -9.78 4.80
C ARG A 183 12.18 -8.66 5.37
N ALA A 184 12.65 -7.75 4.51
CA ALA A 184 13.41 -6.57 4.92
C ALA A 184 12.51 -5.39 5.37
N GLY A 185 11.20 -5.61 5.53
CA GLY A 185 10.25 -4.57 5.95
C GLY A 185 9.80 -3.62 4.85
N VAL A 186 9.96 -4.01 3.59
CA VAL A 186 9.59 -3.22 2.41
C VAL A 186 8.41 -3.90 1.70
N HIS A 187 7.22 -3.31 1.79
CA HIS A 187 6.06 -3.81 1.05
C HIS A 187 6.18 -3.49 -0.46
N SER A 188 5.58 -4.33 -1.31
CA SER A 188 5.62 -4.17 -2.77
C SER A 188 5.20 -2.77 -3.24
N SER A 189 4.11 -2.21 -2.72
CA SER A 189 3.62 -0.89 -3.11
C SER A 189 4.62 0.23 -2.82
N GLU A 190 5.19 0.26 -1.62
CA GLU A 190 6.20 1.23 -1.22
C GLU A 190 7.47 1.09 -2.10
N ALA A 191 7.90 -0.15 -2.34
CA ALA A 191 9.05 -0.44 -3.18
C ALA A 191 8.87 0.10 -4.61
N ILE A 192 7.70 -0.15 -5.19
CA ILE A 192 7.36 0.21 -6.57
C ILE A 192 7.35 1.73 -6.75
N VAL A 193 6.67 2.46 -5.86
CA VAL A 193 6.58 3.92 -5.90
C VAL A 193 7.96 4.56 -5.74
N LEU A 194 8.72 4.15 -4.72
CA LEU A 194 10.05 4.70 -4.47
C LEU A 194 11.05 4.39 -5.58
N TYR A 195 10.98 3.20 -6.17
CA TYR A 195 11.84 2.82 -7.29
C TYR A 195 11.63 3.72 -8.52
N ARG A 196 10.42 4.23 -8.76
CA ARG A 196 10.13 5.15 -9.88
C ARG A 196 10.44 6.60 -9.61
N LYS A 197 10.57 6.99 -8.34
CA LYS A 197 10.72 8.39 -7.94
C LYS A 197 11.93 9.08 -8.57
N SER A 198 12.99 8.34 -8.92
CA SER A 198 14.16 8.90 -9.61
C SER A 198 14.75 7.95 -10.65
N PRO A 199 15.14 8.45 -11.85
CA PRO A 199 15.84 7.65 -12.85
C PRO A 199 17.17 7.06 -12.36
N ASP A 200 17.85 7.73 -11.44
CA ASP A 200 19.13 7.27 -10.87
C ASP A 200 18.96 6.27 -9.72
N GLN A 201 17.72 6.07 -9.26
CA GLN A 201 17.33 5.22 -8.14
C GLN A 201 18.03 5.57 -6.82
N ALA A 202 18.54 6.80 -6.65
CA ALA A 202 19.19 7.20 -5.40
C ALA A 202 18.24 7.11 -4.17
N PRO A 203 16.97 7.57 -4.24
CA PRO A 203 16.04 7.42 -3.13
C PRO A 203 15.77 5.95 -2.77
N TRP A 204 15.55 5.11 -3.78
CA TRP A 204 15.37 3.66 -3.61
C TRP A 204 16.60 3.01 -2.96
N HIS A 205 17.79 3.36 -3.42
CA HIS A 205 19.04 2.83 -2.88
C HIS A 205 19.29 3.24 -1.42
N ALA A 206 18.99 4.48 -1.04
CA ALA A 206 19.09 4.88 0.36
C ALA A 206 18.06 4.13 1.21
N PHE A 207 16.81 4.08 0.73
CA PHE A 207 15.68 3.49 1.42
C PHE A 207 15.86 1.99 1.68
N HIS A 208 16.13 1.18 0.65
CA HIS A 208 16.18 -0.28 0.84
C HIS A 208 17.39 -0.75 1.67
N LEU A 209 18.43 0.09 1.83
CA LEU A 209 19.60 -0.21 2.67
C LEU A 209 19.35 0.08 4.15
N SER A 210 18.56 1.12 4.47
CA SER A 210 18.24 1.44 5.87
C SER A 210 17.11 0.57 6.42
N ARG A 211 16.20 0.12 5.54
CA ARG A 211 14.90 -0.43 5.96
C ARG A 211 14.98 -1.69 6.80
N GLU A 212 15.90 -2.61 6.53
CA GLU A 212 15.99 -3.85 7.30
C GLU A 212 16.26 -3.57 8.79
N LYS A 213 17.17 -2.65 9.08
CA LYS A 213 17.50 -2.25 10.47
C LYS A 213 16.34 -1.53 11.14
N GLU A 214 15.71 -0.59 10.43
CA GLU A 214 14.53 0.13 10.91
C GLU A 214 13.35 -0.80 11.18
N PHE A 215 13.13 -1.78 10.31
CA PHE A 215 12.02 -2.72 10.44
C PHE A 215 12.18 -3.60 11.68
N VAL A 216 13.40 -4.10 11.93
CA VAL A 216 13.70 -4.87 13.15
C VAL A 216 13.43 -4.03 14.39
N SER A 217 13.86 -2.76 14.42
CA SER A 217 13.62 -1.88 15.59
C SER A 217 12.15 -1.50 15.77
N ASN A 218 11.38 -1.40 14.68
CA ASN A 218 10.00 -0.92 14.73
C ASN A 218 8.96 -2.05 14.87
N LYS A 219 9.37 -3.32 14.71
CA LYS A 219 8.45 -4.47 14.68
C LYS A 219 7.59 -4.57 15.95
N GLU A 220 8.19 -4.38 17.13
CA GLU A 220 7.46 -4.42 18.40
C GLU A 220 6.44 -3.28 18.50
N THR A 221 6.84 -2.07 18.09
CA THR A 221 5.96 -0.90 18.04
C THR A 221 4.76 -1.14 17.13
N ILE A 222 4.97 -1.76 15.96
CA ILE A 222 3.90 -2.10 15.02
C ILE A 222 2.90 -3.07 15.67
N LEU A 223 3.40 -4.14 16.28
CA LEU A 223 2.55 -5.15 16.91
C LEU A 223 1.76 -4.56 18.09
N ALA A 224 2.38 -3.69 18.89
CA ALA A 224 1.70 -3.00 19.98
C ALA A 224 0.61 -2.04 19.47
N ALA A 225 0.85 -1.36 18.35
CA ALA A 225 -0.15 -0.51 17.69
C ALA A 225 -1.35 -1.32 17.16
N GLU A 226 -1.10 -2.51 16.59
CA GLU A 226 -2.18 -3.40 16.12
C GLU A 226 -3.07 -3.90 17.26
N VAL A 227 -2.49 -4.19 18.43
CA VAL A 227 -3.25 -4.63 19.61
C VAL A 227 -4.05 -3.49 20.25
N SER A 228 -3.46 -2.29 20.32
CA SER A 228 -4.11 -1.12 20.93
C SER A 228 -5.17 -0.47 20.03
N GLY A 229 -5.10 -0.72 18.72
CA GLY A 229 -5.92 -0.01 17.74
C GLY A 229 -5.41 1.41 17.44
N ASP A 230 -4.20 1.75 17.89
CA ASP A 230 -3.59 3.05 17.62
C ASP A 230 -3.32 3.19 16.12
N GLY A 231 -3.85 4.28 15.54
CA GLY A 231 -3.66 4.63 14.13
C GLY A 231 -2.23 5.07 13.85
N PHE A 232 -1.30 4.12 13.75
CA PHE A 232 0.10 4.41 13.46
C PHE A 232 0.29 4.58 11.94
N SER A 233 0.11 5.82 11.46
CA SER A 233 0.16 6.15 10.02
C SER A 233 1.58 6.13 9.44
N THR A 234 2.60 6.52 10.21
CA THR A 234 3.99 6.69 9.70
C THR A 234 4.71 5.38 9.37
N LEU A 235 4.17 4.23 9.80
CA LEU A 235 4.76 2.91 9.58
C LEU A 235 3.90 2.01 8.69
N ILE A 236 2.95 2.58 7.95
CA ILE A 236 2.00 1.81 7.15
C ILE A 236 2.70 0.83 6.18
N GLY A 237 3.85 1.18 5.59
CA GLY A 237 4.60 0.28 4.70
C GLY A 237 5.20 -0.92 5.40
N GLN A 238 5.75 -0.71 6.59
CA GLN A 238 6.26 -1.79 7.43
C GLN A 238 5.14 -2.67 7.95
N ARG A 239 3.98 -2.10 8.28
CA ARG A 239 2.77 -2.85 8.67
C ARG A 239 2.30 -3.77 7.55
N LEU A 240 2.22 -3.26 6.32
CA LEU A 240 1.86 -4.07 5.15
C LEU A 240 2.90 -5.17 4.89
N ALA A 241 4.19 -4.87 5.03
CA ALA A 241 5.26 -5.86 4.89
C ALA A 241 5.19 -6.95 5.98
N LEU A 242 4.83 -6.58 7.21
CA LEU A 242 4.62 -7.52 8.30
C LEU A 242 3.39 -8.39 8.04
N ALA A 243 2.27 -7.80 7.60
CA ALA A 243 1.06 -8.54 7.24
C ALA A 243 1.34 -9.58 6.14
N ALA A 244 2.06 -9.18 5.08
CA ALA A 244 2.46 -10.09 4.00
C ALA A 244 3.35 -11.26 4.49
N GLN A 245 4.16 -11.04 5.53
CA GLN A 245 4.98 -12.10 6.14
C GLN A 245 4.17 -13.01 7.07
N SER A 246 3.24 -12.44 7.82
CA SER A 246 2.45 -13.14 8.85
C SER A 246 1.30 -13.96 8.27
N PHE A 247 0.72 -13.49 7.16
CA PHE A 247 -0.47 -14.10 6.55
C PHE A 247 -0.23 -14.55 5.10
N PRO A 248 0.76 -15.44 4.85
CA PRO A 248 1.04 -15.89 3.49
C PRO A 248 -0.04 -16.85 2.98
N HIS A 249 -0.84 -17.48 3.86
CA HIS A 249 -1.87 -18.43 3.45
C HIS A 249 -3.18 -17.71 3.16
N CYS A 250 -3.72 -17.89 1.96
CA CYS A 250 -4.94 -17.21 1.52
C CYS A 250 -5.94 -18.19 0.88
N GLN A 251 -7.21 -17.82 0.89
CA GLN A 251 -8.28 -18.49 0.17
C GLN A 251 -9.02 -17.45 -0.69
N PRO A 252 -8.60 -17.27 -1.96
CA PRO A 252 -9.30 -16.35 -2.87
C PRO A 252 -10.78 -16.72 -2.98
N LEU A 253 -11.68 -15.73 -3.05
CA LEU A 253 -13.09 -16.02 -3.32
C LEU A 253 -13.26 -16.74 -4.65
N ASN A 254 -12.48 -16.35 -5.67
CA ASN A 254 -12.51 -16.96 -6.99
C ASN A 254 -11.23 -17.72 -7.35
N VAL A 255 -10.99 -18.86 -6.68
CA VAL A 255 -9.77 -19.66 -6.85
C VAL A 255 -9.52 -20.08 -8.30
N THR A 256 -10.57 -20.34 -9.09
CA THR A 256 -10.47 -20.84 -10.47
C THR A 256 -10.03 -19.78 -11.47
N HIS A 257 -10.32 -18.50 -11.22
CA HIS A 257 -10.00 -17.40 -12.13
C HIS A 257 -8.86 -16.51 -11.65
N ILE A 258 -8.39 -16.69 -10.41
CA ILE A 258 -7.34 -15.85 -9.83
C ILE A 258 -5.98 -16.54 -9.80
N LYS A 259 -4.97 -15.78 -10.24
CA LYS A 259 -3.55 -16.03 -10.04
C LYS A 259 -3.12 -15.37 -8.74
N LEU A 260 -2.41 -16.15 -7.91
CA LEU A 260 -1.88 -15.71 -6.63
C LEU A 260 -0.75 -14.69 -6.79
N GLY A 261 -0.61 -13.84 -5.79
CA GLY A 261 0.44 -12.85 -5.67
C GLY A 261 1.80 -13.42 -5.25
N TRP A 262 2.76 -12.52 -5.01
CA TRP A 262 4.12 -12.91 -4.65
C TRP A 262 4.24 -13.50 -3.25
N TYR A 263 3.35 -13.11 -2.33
CA TYR A 263 3.38 -13.51 -0.92
C TYR A 263 2.49 -14.73 -0.62
N ASP A 264 1.56 -15.01 -1.52
CA ASP A 264 0.44 -15.90 -1.31
C ASP A 264 0.83 -17.39 -1.44
N ARG A 265 0.18 -18.20 -0.61
CA ARG A 265 0.23 -19.66 -0.59
C ARG A 265 -1.19 -20.17 -0.43
N LEU A 266 -1.57 -21.19 -1.20
CA LEU A 266 -2.86 -21.84 -0.99
C LEU A 266 -2.82 -22.63 0.31
N ILE A 267 -3.91 -22.58 1.06
CA ILE A 267 -4.18 -23.57 2.10
C ILE A 267 -4.34 -24.90 1.38
N SER A 268 -3.35 -25.78 1.47
CA SER A 268 -3.47 -27.13 0.94
C SER A 268 -4.64 -27.80 1.65
N SER A 269 -5.73 -28.05 0.93
CA SER A 269 -6.93 -28.72 1.45
C SER A 269 -6.69 -30.20 1.83
N THR A 270 -5.43 -30.62 1.90
CA THR A 270 -4.98 -31.95 2.33
C THR A 270 -5.07 -32.15 3.84
N ILE A 271 -5.90 -31.39 4.55
CA ILE A 271 -6.32 -31.79 5.91
C ILE A 271 -7.40 -32.85 5.72
N ALA A 272 -6.93 -34.09 5.54
CA ALA A 272 -7.76 -35.26 5.70
C ALA A 272 -8.30 -35.28 7.13
N ALA A 273 -9.55 -34.86 7.32
CA ALA A 273 -10.45 -35.18 8.44
C ALA A 273 -9.78 -35.55 9.78
N SER A 274 -8.83 -34.76 10.28
CA SER A 274 -8.23 -34.98 11.58
C SER A 274 -9.10 -34.30 12.62
N SER A 275 -9.68 -35.14 13.49
CA SER A 275 -10.30 -34.94 14.81
C SER A 275 -10.65 -33.51 15.28
N PRO A 276 -11.82 -33.29 15.91
CA PRO A 276 -12.28 -31.96 16.30
C PRO A 276 -11.39 -31.30 17.36
N PHE A 277 -10.95 -30.08 17.06
CA PHE A 277 -10.54 -29.00 17.97
C PHE A 277 -9.41 -29.29 18.98
N ASP A 278 -8.17 -29.06 18.54
CA ASP A 278 -7.16 -28.46 19.42
C ASP A 278 -7.19 -26.93 19.23
N PRO A 279 -7.18 -26.13 20.31
CA PRO A 279 -7.17 -24.67 20.24
C PRO A 279 -5.92 -24.17 19.48
N MET A 280 -6.10 -23.17 18.60
CA MET A 280 -4.99 -22.56 17.85
C MET A 280 -3.95 -21.99 18.81
N ASP A 281 -2.83 -22.69 18.91
CA ASP A 281 -1.64 -22.23 19.60
C ASP A 281 -0.97 -21.13 18.77
N MET A 282 -1.09 -19.87 19.22
CA MET A 282 -0.45 -18.70 18.62
C MET A 282 1.04 -18.59 18.98
N SER A 283 1.64 -19.64 19.57
CA SER A 283 3.09 -19.66 19.76
C SER A 283 3.78 -19.89 18.42
N PHE A 284 4.41 -18.83 17.91
CA PHE A 284 5.26 -18.90 16.74
C PHE A 284 6.39 -19.92 16.98
N PRO A 285 6.74 -20.75 15.97
CA PRO A 285 7.95 -21.55 16.04
C PRO A 285 9.14 -20.63 16.30
N ARG A 286 9.74 -20.74 17.48
CA ARG A 286 11.11 -20.29 17.69
C ARG A 286 11.97 -21.24 16.86
N ASP A 287 12.14 -20.92 15.58
CA ASP A 287 13.13 -21.59 14.74
C ASP A 287 14.50 -21.30 15.37
N GLY A 288 14.96 -22.29 16.14
CA GLY A 288 16.24 -22.32 16.81
C GLY A 288 17.35 -22.43 15.78
N ASN A 289 17.73 -21.30 15.19
CA ASN A 289 19.03 -21.12 14.57
C ASN A 289 19.69 -19.92 15.23
N GLY A 290 20.83 -20.21 15.87
CA GLY A 290 21.48 -19.36 16.87
C GLY A 290 21.68 -17.91 16.42
N TRP A 291 21.21 -17.02 17.28
CA TRP A 291 21.73 -15.66 17.38
C TRP A 291 22.32 -15.52 18.78
N GLY A 292 23.55 -15.03 18.78
CA GLY A 292 24.52 -15.14 19.86
C GLY A 292 23.99 -14.73 21.23
N ASP A 293 24.37 -15.57 22.18
CA ASP A 293 24.71 -15.27 23.56
C ASP A 293 25.21 -13.82 23.75
N TYR A 294 24.33 -12.98 24.30
CA TYR A 294 24.72 -11.80 25.08
C TYR A 294 24.12 -11.96 26.47
N GLY A 295 24.85 -12.66 27.33
CA GLY A 295 24.66 -12.56 28.76
C GLY A 295 25.05 -11.18 29.27
N SER A 296 24.14 -10.51 29.98
CA SER A 296 24.41 -10.01 31.34
C SER A 296 23.15 -9.41 31.99
N PRO A 297 23.08 -9.45 33.34
CA PRO A 297 21.84 -9.37 34.09
C PRO A 297 21.42 -7.93 34.40
N LEU A 298 20.14 -7.65 34.22
CA LEU A 298 19.51 -6.43 34.73
C LEU A 298 19.44 -6.49 36.26
N THR A 299 20.01 -5.47 36.87
CA THR A 299 19.92 -5.18 38.30
C THR A 299 18.55 -4.58 38.60
N GLU A 300 17.92 -5.05 39.68
CA GLU A 300 16.70 -4.50 40.25
C GLU A 300 16.90 -3.03 40.64
N ILE A 301 15.95 -2.17 40.26
CA ILE A 301 15.77 -0.85 40.89
C ILE A 301 14.30 -0.77 41.32
N SER A 302 14.09 -0.73 42.64
CA SER A 302 12.82 -0.41 43.29
C SER A 302 12.50 1.09 43.18
N PRO A 303 11.21 1.46 43.30
CA PRO A 303 10.76 2.85 43.23
C PRO A 303 10.78 3.50 44.62
N GLU A 304 11.15 4.78 44.66
CA GLU A 304 10.65 5.83 45.57
C GLU A 304 11.53 7.07 45.38
N ASP A 305 10.97 8.16 44.85
CA ASP A 305 10.56 9.26 45.73
C ASP A 305 10.09 10.51 44.97
N SER A 306 9.08 11.10 45.58
CA SER A 306 8.39 12.31 45.19
C SER A 306 9.07 13.55 45.80
N VAL A 307 9.42 14.56 45.01
CA VAL A 307 9.57 15.94 45.51
C VAL A 307 9.19 16.97 44.45
N SER A 308 8.31 17.87 44.88
CA SER A 308 7.74 19.02 44.19
C SER A 308 8.70 20.22 44.01
N ASN A 309 8.22 21.18 43.20
CA ASN A 309 8.62 22.59 43.08
C ASN A 309 9.86 22.82 42.19
N THR A 310 9.90 23.79 41.27
CA THR A 310 9.45 25.18 41.41
C THR A 310 9.31 25.82 40.02
N LEU A 311 8.25 26.60 39.84
CA LEU A 311 8.01 27.47 38.70
C LEU A 311 8.99 28.66 38.74
N VAL A 312 9.83 28.85 37.71
CA VAL A 312 10.51 30.13 37.45
C VAL A 312 10.35 30.47 35.96
N ARG A 313 9.55 31.51 35.71
CA ARG A 313 9.53 32.29 34.46
C ARG A 313 10.82 33.09 34.36
N THR A 314 11.44 33.15 33.17
CA THR A 314 11.67 34.36 32.36
C THR A 314 12.68 34.07 31.26
N GLY A 315 12.41 34.46 30.01
CA GLY A 315 13.41 34.44 28.93
C GLY A 315 12.83 34.56 27.53
N THR A 316 12.58 35.79 27.08
CA THR A 316 12.32 36.21 25.70
C THR A 316 13.38 35.69 24.70
N PRO A 317 12.99 35.26 23.47
CA PRO A 317 13.92 35.10 22.37
C PRO A 317 14.01 36.37 21.50
N PRO A 318 15.18 36.65 20.88
CA PRO A 318 15.43 37.87 20.13
C PRO A 318 14.89 37.81 18.68
N ARG A 319 14.45 38.98 18.20
CA ARG A 319 14.11 39.27 16.79
C ARG A 319 15.34 39.13 15.89
N GLY A 320 15.31 38.17 14.96
CA GLY A 320 16.21 38.06 13.82
C GLY A 320 15.57 38.65 12.56
N LYS A 321 16.34 39.46 11.83
CA LYS A 321 15.94 40.35 10.74
C LYS A 321 15.55 39.60 9.46
N ALA A 322 14.56 40.15 8.77
CA ALA A 322 14.22 39.79 7.39
C ALA A 322 15.16 40.53 6.43
N ASP A 323 15.88 39.79 5.59
CA ASP A 323 16.55 40.34 4.41
C ASP A 323 15.69 40.07 3.17
N SER A 324 15.28 41.17 2.56
CA SER A 324 14.62 41.25 1.26
C SER A 324 15.68 41.35 0.17
N ALA A 325 15.64 40.49 -0.84
CA ALA A 325 16.40 40.72 -2.07
C ALA A 325 15.74 40.11 -3.32
N LEU A 326 15.41 41.03 -4.23
CA LEU A 326 15.42 40.95 -5.70
C LEU A 326 14.52 39.93 -6.43
N ILE A 327 13.37 40.44 -6.89
CA ILE A 327 12.70 40.01 -8.12
C ILE A 327 13.31 40.79 -9.28
N LYS A 328 13.93 40.09 -10.25
CA LYS A 328 14.33 40.67 -11.54
C LYS A 328 13.23 40.44 -12.57
N ALA A 329 12.84 41.53 -13.23
CA ALA A 329 11.87 41.57 -14.31
C ALA A 329 12.39 40.88 -15.59
N ILE A 330 11.48 40.22 -16.31
CA ILE A 330 11.67 39.64 -17.64
C ILE A 330 11.22 40.70 -18.67
N PRO A 331 12.02 41.03 -19.70
CA PRO A 331 11.58 41.92 -20.77
C PRO A 331 10.75 41.16 -21.80
N THR A 332 9.61 41.73 -22.16
CA THR A 332 8.80 41.35 -23.32
C THR A 332 9.42 41.93 -24.59
N SER A 333 9.69 41.08 -25.57
CA SER A 333 9.97 41.49 -26.95
C SER A 333 8.73 41.28 -27.82
N THR A 334 8.45 42.32 -28.60
CA THR A 334 7.54 42.45 -29.74
C THR A 334 7.57 41.30 -30.73
#